data_AF-A0A8J4CJD3-F1
#
_entry.id   AF-A0A8J4CJD3-F1
#
_cell.length_a   1.000
_cell.length_b   1.000
_cell.length_c   1.000
_cell.angle_alpha   90.00
_cell.angle_beta   90.00
_cell.angle_gamma   90.00
#
_symmetry.space_group_name_H-M   'P 1'
#
loop_
_entity.id
_entity.type
_entity.pdbx_description
1 polymer ?
#
loop_
_entity_poly.entity_id
_entity_poly.type
_entity_poly.pdbx_seq_one_letter_code
_entity_poly.pdbx_strand_id
1 'polypeptide(L)'
;MSARTYRTVFYSQELAAEGNPALLQDRRNMLKAVLKLVVDAWYTLQLGQNAYRAAGPETERFPLVKDGLAYASTDLADIFYGTGKCHRTKENLPCLQPGSRFYQVTHTGLDSIMQQFIMSVSAMANNKSATPEGLEDEHFQFIYNIGSVDLLDGTIQIEQAHYHTIIDLFHRILVLHVVLFLVLWIVFAGFLILLLNPLLKRISKERRRIAELMSQLPLELDVERLVARALGTLMVSGAPGGLGVGGSLSAGQQTLEVPGEAAEDISGKADATSKWKAIIRSASSGLNLSKSRQSFTSGAGGSVRKGG
;
A
#
# COMPACT_ATOMS: atom_id res chain seq x y z
N MET A 1 12.59 -4.12 12.86
CA MET A 1 13.74 -4.19 13.79
C MET A 1 13.53 -5.21 14.89
N SER A 2 12.41 -5.15 15.60
CA SER A 2 12.09 -6.00 16.76
C SER A 2 12.29 -7.50 16.52
N ALA A 3 11.90 -8.02 15.35
CA ALA A 3 12.15 -9.42 14.97
C ALA A 3 13.65 -9.79 14.92
N ARG A 4 14.51 -8.88 14.44
CA ARG A 4 15.97 -9.11 14.40
C ARG A 4 16.56 -9.08 15.81
N THR A 5 16.12 -8.14 16.66
CA THR A 5 16.49 -8.09 18.08
C THR A 5 16.11 -9.37 18.82
N TYR A 6 14.86 -9.84 18.68
CA TYR A 6 14.41 -11.10 19.28
C TYR A 6 15.23 -12.30 18.80
N ARG A 7 15.52 -12.35 17.50
CA ARG A 7 16.38 -13.40 16.94
C ARG A 7 17.76 -13.37 17.60
N THR A 8 18.36 -12.20 17.77
CA THR A 8 19.66 -12.09 18.46
C THR A 8 19.59 -12.57 19.90
N VAL A 9 18.57 -12.17 20.66
CA VAL A 9 18.36 -12.65 22.04
C VAL A 9 18.26 -14.18 22.08
N PHE A 10 17.50 -14.77 21.15
CA PHE A 10 17.36 -16.22 21.03
C PHE A 10 18.72 -16.92 20.77
N TYR A 11 19.51 -16.45 19.81
CA TYR A 11 20.82 -17.06 19.53
C TYR A 11 21.85 -16.80 20.65
N SER A 12 21.74 -15.69 21.38
CA SER A 12 22.53 -15.46 22.59
C SER A 12 22.18 -16.46 23.69
N GLN A 13 20.89 -16.79 23.85
CA GLN A 13 20.44 -17.81 24.81
C GLN A 13 20.92 -19.21 24.43
N GLU A 14 20.84 -19.57 23.15
CA GLU A 14 21.38 -20.84 22.64
C GLU A 14 22.89 -20.96 22.91
N LEU A 15 23.65 -19.87 22.71
CA LEU A 15 25.08 -19.85 23.01
C LEU A 15 25.36 -19.96 24.52
N ALA A 16 24.60 -19.26 25.36
CA ALA A 16 24.77 -19.28 26.82
C ALA A 16 24.39 -20.63 27.44
N ALA A 17 23.43 -21.35 26.84
CA ALA A 17 22.97 -22.66 27.29
C ALA A 17 23.80 -23.83 26.74
N GLU A 18 24.69 -23.60 25.76
CA GLU A 18 25.51 -24.64 25.14
C GLU A 18 26.62 -25.12 26.08
N GLY A 19 26.46 -26.34 26.60
CA GLY A 19 27.46 -26.97 27.46
C GLY A 19 28.58 -27.69 26.69
N ASN A 20 28.37 -28.01 25.40
CA ASN A 20 29.34 -28.78 24.62
C ASN A 20 30.38 -27.84 23.97
N PRO A 21 31.68 -27.93 24.34
CA PRO A 21 32.71 -27.06 23.78
C PRO A 21 32.89 -27.21 22.26
N ALA A 22 32.54 -28.37 21.68
CA ALA A 22 32.65 -28.61 20.25
C ALA A 22 31.65 -27.78 19.42
N LEU A 23 30.49 -27.44 19.98
CA LEU A 23 29.43 -26.70 19.29
C LEU A 23 29.53 -25.18 19.51
N LEU A 24 30.30 -24.72 20.50
CA LEU A 24 30.42 -23.30 20.84
C LEU A 24 30.84 -22.43 19.66
N GLN A 25 31.79 -22.88 18.85
CA GLN A 25 32.26 -22.10 17.71
C GLN A 25 31.17 -21.92 16.64
N ASP A 26 30.38 -22.96 16.39
CA ASP A 26 29.27 -22.89 15.45
C ASP A 26 28.16 -21.95 15.96
N ARG A 27 27.83 -22.03 17.26
CA ARG A 27 26.87 -21.11 17.89
C ARG A 27 27.34 -19.66 17.84
N ARG A 28 28.63 -19.40 18.08
CA ARG A 28 29.24 -18.06 17.92
C ARG A 28 29.13 -17.57 16.49
N ASN A 29 29.41 -18.41 15.50
CA ASN A 29 29.29 -18.05 14.08
C ASN A 29 27.85 -17.69 13.71
N MET A 30 26.86 -18.43 14.23
CA MET A 30 25.44 -18.09 14.06
C MET A 30 25.11 -16.74 14.71
N LEU A 31 25.59 -16.50 15.93
CA LEU A 31 25.37 -15.23 16.63
C LEU A 31 26.00 -14.05 15.88
N LYS A 32 27.20 -14.20 15.31
CA LYS A 32 27.85 -13.18 14.45
C LYS A 32 27.00 -12.87 13.22
N ALA A 33 26.43 -13.88 12.57
CA ALA A 33 25.58 -13.69 11.41
C ALA A 33 24.33 -12.88 11.76
N VAL A 34 23.69 -13.17 12.90
CA VAL A 34 22.50 -12.43 13.34
C VAL A 34 22.86 -11.03 13.85
N LEU A 35 23.99 -10.87 14.54
CA LEU A 35 24.53 -9.57 14.94
C LEU A 35 24.69 -8.63 13.75
N LYS A 36 25.27 -9.12 12.65
CA LYS A 36 25.39 -8.35 11.40
C LYS A 36 24.03 -7.83 10.92
N LEU A 37 22.99 -8.67 10.94
CA LEU A 37 21.65 -8.26 10.51
C LEU A 37 21.04 -7.19 11.41
N VAL A 38 21.28 -7.23 12.73
CA VAL A 38 20.81 -6.18 13.64
C VAL A 38 21.55 -4.88 13.40
N VAL A 39 22.88 -4.93 13.27
CA VAL A 39 23.73 -3.77 12.98
C VAL A 39 23.29 -3.09 11.68
N ASP A 40 23.18 -3.86 10.59
CA ASP A 40 22.82 -3.33 9.28
C ASP A 40 21.45 -2.64 9.30
N ALA A 41 20.45 -3.25 9.94
CA ALA A 41 19.13 -2.67 10.02
C ALA A 41 19.03 -1.49 11.00
N TRP A 42 19.83 -1.46 12.07
CA TRP A 42 19.88 -0.30 12.99
C TRP A 42 20.46 0.92 12.31
N TYR A 43 21.60 0.77 11.64
CA TYR A 43 22.20 1.87 10.88
C TYR A 43 21.32 2.30 9.70
N THR A 44 20.67 1.37 9.01
CA THR A 44 19.68 1.71 7.97
C THR A 44 18.54 2.53 8.57
N LEU A 45 18.02 2.12 9.73
CA LEU A 45 16.92 2.83 10.36
C LEU A 45 17.31 4.26 10.73
N GLN A 46 18.53 4.47 11.25
CA GLN A 46 18.99 5.81 11.63
C GLN A 46 19.39 6.70 10.47
N LEU A 47 20.10 6.15 9.48
CA LEU A 47 20.82 6.91 8.45
C LEU A 47 20.21 6.75 7.04
N GLY A 48 19.23 5.87 6.88
CA GLY A 48 18.61 5.56 5.60
C GLY A 48 19.63 5.01 4.59
N GLN A 49 19.64 5.57 3.38
CA GLN A 49 20.54 5.13 2.31
C GLN A 49 22.03 5.32 2.64
N ASN A 50 22.36 6.16 3.63
CA ASN A 50 23.75 6.45 3.99
C ASN A 50 24.33 5.47 5.01
N ALA A 51 23.58 4.45 5.45
CA ALA A 51 24.02 3.48 6.44
C ALA A 51 25.34 2.78 6.09
N TYR A 52 25.55 2.44 4.82
CA TYR A 52 26.79 1.79 4.35
C TYR A 52 28.05 2.63 4.60
N ARG A 53 27.91 3.95 4.75
CA ARG A 53 29.05 4.83 5.06
C ARG A 53 29.54 4.66 6.49
N ALA A 54 28.65 4.29 7.41
CA ALA A 54 28.96 4.07 8.81
C ALA A 54 29.26 2.59 9.10
N ALA A 55 28.44 1.66 8.59
CA ALA A 55 28.53 0.23 8.88
C ALA A 55 29.39 -0.56 7.87
N GLY A 56 29.79 0.05 6.76
CA GLY A 56 30.67 -0.55 5.75
C GLY A 56 29.96 -0.93 4.44
N PRO A 57 30.73 -1.30 3.40
CA PRO A 57 30.18 -1.57 2.07
C PRO A 57 29.25 -2.79 2.02
N GLU A 58 29.45 -3.75 2.94
CA GLU A 58 28.69 -4.99 3.06
C GLU A 58 27.35 -4.82 3.79
N THR A 59 26.97 -3.61 4.18
CA THR A 59 25.69 -3.35 4.85
C THR A 59 24.52 -3.63 3.92
N GLU A 60 23.54 -4.38 4.40
CA GLU A 60 22.28 -4.63 3.70
C GLU A 60 21.63 -3.31 3.25
N ARG A 61 21.32 -3.20 1.95
CA ARG A 61 20.71 -2.01 1.37
C ARG A 61 19.23 -2.24 1.13
N PHE A 62 18.43 -1.27 1.52
CA PHE A 62 16.99 -1.27 1.30
C PHE A 62 16.66 -0.19 0.27
N PRO A 63 16.41 -0.54 -1.01
CA PRO A 63 16.27 0.44 -2.10
C PRO A 63 15.15 1.47 -1.90
N LEU A 64 14.15 1.13 -1.09
CA LEU A 64 13.01 2.00 -0.79
C LEU A 64 13.30 2.99 0.35
N VAL A 65 14.34 2.76 1.15
CA VAL A 65 14.71 3.61 2.29
C VAL A 65 15.72 4.65 1.82
N LYS A 66 15.26 5.88 1.64
CA LYS A 66 16.11 7.01 1.22
C LYS A 66 16.69 7.74 2.43
N ASP A 67 15.82 8.12 3.35
CA ASP A 67 16.16 8.96 4.49
C ASP A 67 16.15 8.14 5.79
N GLY A 68 16.93 8.60 6.76
CA GLY A 68 16.97 8.04 8.10
C GLY A 68 15.82 8.54 8.97
N LEU A 69 15.40 7.73 9.94
CA LEU A 69 14.29 8.06 10.84
C LEU A 69 14.72 8.86 12.07
N ALA A 70 16.01 8.89 12.41
CA ALA A 70 16.47 9.43 13.69
C ALA A 70 16.09 10.90 13.93
N TYR A 71 16.02 11.70 12.86
CA TYR A 71 15.65 13.12 12.90
C TYR A 71 14.44 13.44 12.00
N ALA A 72 13.64 12.44 11.64
CA ALA A 72 12.45 12.66 10.81
C ALA A 72 11.36 13.45 11.56
N SER A 73 11.34 13.38 12.89
CA SER A 73 10.51 14.20 13.77
C SER A 73 11.24 14.48 15.09
N THR A 74 10.77 15.50 15.84
CA THR A 74 11.30 15.80 17.18
C THR A 74 11.06 14.65 18.16
N ASP A 75 9.93 13.96 18.01
CA ASP A 75 9.56 12.84 18.88
C ASP A 75 10.46 11.63 18.63
N LEU A 76 10.78 11.34 17.36
CA LEU A 76 11.75 10.32 17.02
C LEU A 76 13.13 10.67 17.59
N ALA A 77 13.58 11.92 17.44
CA ALA A 77 14.87 12.35 17.99
C ALA A 77 14.93 12.22 19.52
N ASP A 78 13.85 12.51 20.24
CA ASP A 78 13.75 12.30 21.70
C ASP A 78 13.81 10.81 22.05
N ILE A 79 13.21 9.92 21.26
CA ILE A 79 13.30 8.47 21.49
C ILE A 79 14.74 7.96 21.24
N PHE A 80 15.40 8.39 20.17
CA PHE A 80 16.77 7.93 19.85
C PHE A 80 17.81 8.46 20.82
N TYR A 81 17.73 9.74 21.18
CA TYR A 81 18.83 10.47 21.82
C TYR A 81 18.43 11.18 23.11
N GLY A 82 17.14 11.26 23.43
CA GLY A 82 16.65 11.86 24.66
C GLY A 82 17.10 11.09 25.89
N THR A 83 17.04 11.74 27.05
CA THR A 83 17.52 11.19 28.33
C THR A 83 16.47 11.33 29.42
N GLY A 84 16.52 10.47 30.43
CA GLY A 84 15.71 10.56 31.64
C GLY A 84 14.34 9.86 31.55
N LYS A 85 13.99 9.30 30.39
CA LYS A 85 12.79 8.47 30.21
C LYS A 85 13.21 7.03 29.94
N CYS A 86 12.47 6.09 30.50
CA CYS A 86 12.64 4.67 30.24
C CYS A 86 11.73 4.26 29.07
N HIS A 87 12.22 3.36 28.22
CA HIS A 87 11.57 3.00 26.96
C HIS A 87 10.50 1.90 27.09
N ARG A 88 10.10 1.53 28.30
CA ARG A 88 9.10 0.46 28.52
C ARG A 88 7.69 0.92 28.17
N THR A 89 6.91 0.04 27.56
CA THR A 89 5.47 0.25 27.39
C THR A 89 4.72 0.01 28.71
N LYS A 90 3.43 0.35 28.74
CA LYS A 90 2.60 0.22 29.95
C LYS A 90 2.54 -1.22 30.47
N GLU A 91 2.64 -2.19 29.58
CA GLU A 91 2.58 -3.63 29.85
C GLU A 91 3.83 -4.13 30.59
N ASN A 92 4.98 -3.49 30.38
CA ASN A 92 6.28 -3.90 30.93
C ASN A 92 6.76 -3.01 32.09
N LEU A 93 5.93 -2.09 32.57
CA LEU A 93 6.22 -1.32 33.78
C LEU A 93 6.23 -2.24 35.02
N PRO A 94 7.06 -1.93 36.04
CA PRO A 94 7.84 -0.72 36.22
C PRO A 94 9.18 -0.72 35.46
N CYS A 95 9.76 0.47 35.28
CA CYS A 95 11.15 0.62 34.81
C CYS A 95 12.16 0.07 35.83
N LEU A 96 13.38 -0.20 35.37
CA LEU A 96 14.47 -0.61 36.25
C LEU A 96 14.67 0.40 37.39
N GLN A 97 14.92 -0.11 38.59
CA GLN A 97 15.19 0.71 39.77
C GLN A 97 16.64 1.22 39.77
N PRO A 98 16.94 2.35 40.44
CA PRO A 98 18.30 2.92 40.53
C PRO A 98 19.39 1.99 41.06
N GLY A 99 19.02 0.96 41.85
CA GLY A 99 19.96 -0.03 42.37
C GLY A 99 20.42 -1.06 41.33
N SER A 100 19.79 -1.13 40.15
CA SER A 100 20.20 -2.03 39.07
C SER A 100 21.40 -1.47 38.33
N ARG A 101 22.39 -2.33 38.02
CA ARG A 101 23.57 -1.96 37.22
C ARG A 101 23.24 -1.39 35.84
N PHE A 102 22.08 -1.74 35.28
CA PHE A 102 21.67 -1.28 33.95
C PHE A 102 20.80 -0.02 33.98
N TYR A 103 20.50 0.53 35.17
CA TYR A 103 19.60 1.66 35.34
C TYR A 103 19.96 2.87 34.47
N GLN A 104 21.25 3.23 34.44
CA GLN A 104 21.70 4.39 33.68
C GLN A 104 21.49 4.21 32.18
N VAL A 105 21.81 3.02 31.66
CA VAL A 105 21.65 2.72 30.23
C VAL A 105 20.17 2.73 29.84
N THR A 106 19.27 2.15 30.65
CA THR A 106 17.84 2.12 30.34
C THR A 106 17.15 3.49 30.37
N HIS A 107 17.77 4.50 30.99
CA HIS A 107 17.27 5.89 31.04
C HIS A 107 18.00 6.82 30.07
N THR A 108 18.81 6.27 29.16
CA THR A 108 19.40 7.02 28.05
C THR A 108 18.58 6.81 26.77
N GLY A 109 18.97 7.50 25.70
CA GLY A 109 18.34 7.34 24.39
C GLY A 109 18.45 5.90 23.90
N LEU A 110 17.50 5.49 23.06
CA LEU A 110 17.45 4.13 22.54
C LEU A 110 18.71 3.75 21.75
N ASP A 111 19.40 4.73 21.15
CA ASP A 111 20.70 4.49 20.50
C ASP A 111 21.75 4.00 21.48
N SER A 112 21.89 4.62 22.64
CA SER A 112 22.82 4.16 23.68
C SER A 112 22.50 2.73 24.13
N ILE A 113 21.21 2.38 24.28
CA ILE A 113 20.78 1.02 24.63
C ILE A 113 21.16 0.04 23.51
N MET A 114 20.89 0.38 22.26
CA MET A 114 21.20 -0.47 21.12
C MET A 114 22.71 -0.64 20.93
N GLN A 115 23.51 0.42 21.10
CA GLN A 115 24.97 0.33 21.00
C GLN A 115 25.53 -0.60 22.09
N GLN A 116 25.05 -0.47 23.33
CA GLN A 116 25.44 -1.37 24.42
C GLN A 116 24.99 -2.82 24.15
N PHE A 117 23.82 -3.01 23.54
CA PHE A 117 23.33 -4.30 23.10
C PHE A 117 24.24 -4.93 22.03
N ILE A 118 24.58 -4.17 20.98
CA ILE A 118 25.49 -4.61 19.91
C ILE A 118 26.87 -4.95 20.50
N MET A 119 27.40 -4.14 21.41
CA MET A 119 28.67 -4.39 22.09
C MET A 119 28.63 -5.69 22.91
N SER A 120 27.56 -5.91 23.67
CA SER A 120 27.38 -7.11 24.51
C SER A 120 27.27 -8.37 23.65
N VAL A 121 26.48 -8.32 22.57
CA VAL A 121 26.35 -9.45 21.62
C VAL A 121 27.67 -9.72 20.92
N SER A 122 28.40 -8.67 20.52
CA SER A 122 29.71 -8.78 19.90
C SER A 122 30.73 -9.41 20.84
N ALA A 123 30.71 -9.07 22.13
CA ALA A 123 31.58 -9.65 23.14
C ALA A 123 31.36 -11.17 23.24
N MET A 124 30.10 -11.61 23.42
CA MET A 124 29.77 -13.05 23.47
C MET A 124 30.15 -13.78 22.17
N ALA A 125 29.85 -13.16 21.02
CA ALA A 125 30.09 -13.76 19.72
C ALA A 125 31.59 -13.90 19.39
N ASN A 126 32.42 -12.97 19.87
CA ASN A 126 33.86 -12.94 19.61
C ASN A 126 34.71 -13.53 20.73
N ASN A 127 34.11 -13.96 21.84
CA ASN A 127 34.82 -14.65 22.90
C ASN A 127 35.48 -15.93 22.34
N LYS A 128 36.77 -16.12 22.65
CA LYS A 128 37.58 -17.27 22.23
C LYS A 128 37.74 -18.32 23.33
N SER A 129 37.14 -18.12 24.50
CA SER A 129 37.23 -19.08 25.60
C SER A 129 36.66 -20.43 25.17
N ALA A 130 37.30 -21.51 25.61
CA ALA A 130 36.77 -22.86 25.46
C ALA A 130 35.66 -23.15 26.48
N THR A 131 35.55 -22.33 27.53
CA THR A 131 34.48 -22.44 28.53
C THR A 131 33.26 -21.65 28.07
N PRO A 132 32.04 -22.20 28.26
CA PRO A 132 30.82 -21.42 28.05
C PRO A 132 30.76 -20.28 29.07
N GLU A 133 30.27 -19.12 28.64
CA GLU A 133 30.05 -17.95 29.49
C GLU A 133 28.92 -18.22 30.51
N GLY A 134 27.97 -19.08 30.15
CA GLY A 134 26.84 -19.47 30.99
C GLY A 134 25.76 -18.39 31.06
N LEU A 135 24.69 -18.67 31.81
CA LEU A 135 23.56 -17.76 32.00
C LEU A 135 23.85 -16.62 33.00
N GLU A 136 24.93 -16.76 33.78
CA GLU A 136 25.36 -15.76 34.76
C GLU A 136 26.25 -14.68 34.15
N ASP A 137 26.60 -14.80 32.87
CA ASP A 137 27.43 -13.84 32.17
C ASP A 137 26.78 -12.44 32.10
N GLU A 138 27.59 -11.41 32.29
CA GLU A 138 27.12 -10.03 32.31
C GLU A 138 26.54 -9.59 30.96
N HIS A 139 27.18 -9.97 29.85
CA HIS A 139 26.71 -9.62 28.52
C HIS A 139 25.40 -10.33 28.21
N PHE A 140 25.30 -11.62 28.57
CA PHE A 140 24.05 -12.36 28.41
C PHE A 140 22.91 -11.74 29.24
N GLN A 141 23.15 -11.40 30.50
CA GLN A 141 22.13 -10.77 31.34
C GLN A 141 21.66 -9.42 30.79
N PHE A 142 22.54 -8.62 30.18
CA PHE A 142 22.14 -7.38 29.51
C PHE A 142 21.26 -7.67 28.29
N ILE A 143 21.69 -8.58 27.42
CA ILE A 143 20.97 -8.98 26.20
C ILE A 143 19.58 -9.53 26.54
N TYR A 144 19.51 -10.41 27.54
CA TYR A 144 18.25 -11.03 27.93
C TYR A 144 17.31 -10.03 28.60
N ASN A 145 17.75 -9.31 29.64
CA ASN A 145 16.84 -8.46 30.41
C ASN A 145 16.50 -7.15 29.71
N ILE A 146 17.50 -6.46 29.15
CA ILE A 146 17.33 -5.15 28.51
C ILE A 146 16.95 -5.32 27.03
N GLY A 147 17.55 -6.28 26.35
CA GLY A 147 17.29 -6.51 24.92
C GLY A 147 15.88 -7.04 24.63
N SER A 148 15.30 -7.86 25.52
CA SER A 148 13.96 -8.43 25.30
C SER A 148 12.81 -7.51 25.72
N VAL A 149 13.05 -6.58 26.64
CA VAL A 149 12.03 -5.69 27.21
C VAL A 149 12.27 -4.24 26.77
N ASP A 150 13.25 -3.55 27.37
CA ASP A 150 13.45 -2.11 27.18
C ASP A 150 13.80 -1.74 25.73
N LEU A 151 14.71 -2.49 25.09
CA LEU A 151 15.09 -2.26 23.71
C LEU A 151 13.94 -2.58 22.75
N LEU A 152 13.19 -3.64 23.04
CA LEU A 152 12.05 -4.04 22.22
C LEU A 152 10.95 -2.98 22.26
N ASP A 153 10.54 -2.58 23.45
CA ASP A 153 9.52 -1.57 23.65
C ASP A 153 9.94 -0.25 23.02
N GLY A 154 11.22 0.13 23.14
CA GLY A 154 11.75 1.29 22.43
C GLY A 154 11.64 1.18 20.91
N THR A 155 11.87 0.00 20.31
CA THR A 155 11.65 -0.19 18.87
C THR A 155 10.17 -0.09 18.47
N ILE A 156 9.25 -0.51 19.35
CA ILE A 156 7.80 -0.34 19.15
C ILE A 156 7.43 1.15 19.24
N GLN A 157 8.03 1.90 20.16
CA GLN A 157 7.82 3.35 20.26
C GLN A 157 8.30 4.08 18.99
N ILE A 158 9.44 3.69 18.40
CA ILE A 158 9.87 4.21 17.10
C ILE A 158 8.82 3.94 16.02
N GLU A 159 8.31 2.71 15.95
CA GLU A 159 7.30 2.32 14.97
C GLU A 159 6.03 3.17 15.11
N GLN A 160 5.54 3.34 16.34
CA GLN A 160 4.37 4.16 16.64
C GLN A 160 4.60 5.63 16.29
N ALA A 161 5.72 6.21 16.69
CA ALA A 161 6.06 7.61 16.38
C ALA A 161 6.20 7.85 14.87
N HIS A 162 6.79 6.90 14.14
CA HIS A 162 6.87 6.98 12.69
C HIS A 162 5.50 6.84 12.03
N TYR A 163 4.65 5.93 12.51
CA TYR A 163 3.28 5.76 12.02
C TYR A 163 2.43 7.02 12.21
N HIS A 164 2.56 7.71 13.35
CA HIS A 164 1.91 9.00 13.57
C HIS A 164 2.35 10.05 12.55
N THR A 165 3.65 10.12 12.26
CA THR A 165 4.19 11.03 11.23
C THR A 165 3.57 10.74 9.86
N ILE A 166 3.43 9.46 9.49
CA ILE A 166 2.79 9.06 8.22
C ILE A 166 1.32 9.48 8.18
N ILE A 167 0.56 9.23 9.26
CA ILE A 167 -0.85 9.63 9.35
C ILE A 167 -1.02 11.14 9.18
N ASP A 168 -0.19 11.94 9.83
CA ASP A 168 -0.26 13.40 9.74
C ASP A 168 -0.02 13.90 8.32
N LEU A 169 0.91 13.29 7.59
CA LEU A 169 1.14 13.59 6.18
C LEU A 169 -0.08 13.24 5.32
N PHE A 170 -0.66 12.05 5.52
CA PHE A 170 -1.88 11.65 4.80
C PHE A 170 -3.07 12.57 5.12
N HIS A 171 -3.22 13.01 6.37
CA HIS A 171 -4.25 13.94 6.76
C HIS A 171 -4.12 15.29 6.02
N ARG A 172 -2.89 15.83 5.94
CA ARG A 172 -2.61 17.07 5.18
C ARG A 172 -2.93 16.92 3.69
N ILE A 173 -2.56 15.79 3.10
CA ILE A 173 -2.86 15.49 1.69
C ILE A 173 -4.39 15.39 1.48
N LEU A 174 -5.11 14.70 2.37
CA LEU A 174 -6.56 14.59 2.30
C LEU A 174 -7.23 15.96 2.36
N VAL A 175 -6.81 16.83 3.29
CA VAL A 175 -7.31 18.21 3.40
C VAL A 175 -7.07 18.98 2.10
N LEU A 176 -5.88 18.88 1.51
CA LEU A 176 -5.58 19.52 0.23
C LEU A 176 -6.48 19.03 -0.90
N HIS A 177 -6.77 17.72 -0.97
CA HIS A 177 -7.69 17.16 -1.96
C HIS A 177 -9.12 17.68 -1.77
N VAL A 178 -9.60 17.77 -0.53
CA VAL A 178 -10.92 18.34 -0.23
C VAL A 178 -11.00 19.79 -0.67
N VAL A 179 -9.99 20.61 -0.38
CA VAL A 179 -9.93 22.01 -0.82
C VAL A 179 -9.90 22.12 -2.35
N LEU A 180 -9.05 21.35 -3.02
CA LEU A 180 -8.95 21.34 -4.49
C LEU A 180 -10.28 20.92 -5.14
N PHE A 181 -10.98 19.95 -4.55
CA PHE A 181 -12.30 19.52 -5.02
C PHE A 181 -13.35 20.63 -4.89
N LEU A 182 -13.36 21.38 -3.78
CA LEU A 182 -14.27 22.51 -3.60
C LEU A 182 -13.98 23.63 -4.62
N VAL A 183 -12.72 23.95 -4.87
CA VAL A 183 -12.32 24.94 -5.88
C VAL A 183 -12.76 24.49 -7.27
N LEU A 184 -12.57 23.21 -7.62
CA LEU A 184 -13.03 22.65 -8.89
C LEU A 184 -14.55 22.80 -9.04
N TRP A 185 -15.32 22.52 -7.99
CA TRP A 185 -16.78 22.71 -7.99
C TRP A 185 -17.18 24.17 -8.22
N ILE A 186 -16.48 25.13 -7.60
CA ILE A 186 -16.73 26.56 -7.80
C ILE A 186 -16.44 26.96 -9.25
N VAL A 187 -15.30 26.53 -9.80
CA VAL A 187 -14.93 26.80 -11.20
C VAL A 187 -15.92 26.16 -12.16
N PHE A 188 -16.37 24.94 -11.89
CA PHE A 188 -17.37 24.23 -12.69
C PHE A 188 -18.73 24.95 -12.65
N ALA A 189 -19.21 25.35 -11.46
CA ALA A 189 -20.42 26.13 -11.33
C ALA A 189 -20.30 27.49 -12.04
N GLY A 190 -19.15 28.15 -11.91
CA GLY A 190 -18.82 29.38 -12.64
C GLY A 190 -18.88 29.18 -14.16
N PHE A 191 -18.33 28.09 -14.69
CA PHE A 191 -18.39 27.72 -16.10
C PHE A 191 -19.84 27.50 -16.58
N LEU A 192 -20.65 26.76 -15.83
CA LEU A 192 -22.06 26.54 -16.17
C LEU A 192 -22.84 27.86 -16.20
N ILE A 193 -22.58 28.74 -15.23
CA ILE A 193 -23.30 30.01 -15.13
C ILE A 193 -22.82 31.02 -16.19
N LEU A 194 -21.51 31.11 -16.44
CA LEU A 194 -20.92 32.13 -17.31
C LEU A 194 -20.87 31.72 -18.78
N LEU A 195 -20.70 30.45 -19.11
CA LEU A 195 -20.56 29.98 -20.49
C LEU A 195 -21.76 29.17 -20.97
N LEU A 196 -22.27 28.22 -20.17
CA LEU A 196 -23.38 27.39 -20.62
C LEU A 196 -24.69 28.18 -20.72
N ASN A 197 -25.02 29.01 -19.73
CA ASN A 197 -26.24 29.83 -19.78
C ASN A 197 -26.34 30.76 -20.99
N PRO A 198 -25.33 31.56 -21.37
CA PRO A 198 -25.46 32.40 -22.57
C PRO A 198 -25.52 31.56 -23.85
N LEU A 199 -24.81 30.43 -23.93
CA LEU A 199 -24.92 29.52 -25.07
C LEU A 199 -26.32 28.92 -25.19
N LEU A 200 -26.91 28.44 -24.09
CA LEU A 200 -28.28 27.93 -24.08
C LEU A 200 -29.29 29.02 -24.44
N LYS A 201 -29.10 30.25 -23.94
CA LYS A 201 -29.92 31.42 -24.31
C LYS A 201 -29.79 31.79 -25.79
N ARG A 202 -28.60 31.65 -26.37
CA ARG A 202 -28.38 31.89 -27.80
C ARG A 202 -29.02 30.80 -28.65
N ILE A 203 -28.80 29.53 -28.29
CA ILE A 203 -29.38 28.37 -28.98
C ILE A 203 -30.91 28.40 -28.91
N SER A 204 -31.51 28.80 -27.78
CA SER A 204 -32.97 28.89 -27.69
C SER A 204 -33.55 29.99 -28.59
N LYS A 205 -32.87 31.13 -28.69
CA LYS A 205 -33.22 32.20 -29.65
C LYS A 205 -33.08 31.73 -31.09
N GLU A 206 -31.98 31.06 -31.44
CA GLU A 206 -31.74 30.51 -32.77
C GLU A 206 -32.77 29.41 -33.11
N ARG A 207 -33.08 28.51 -32.18
CA ARG A 207 -34.14 27.50 -32.34
C ARG A 207 -35.51 28.12 -32.62
N ARG A 208 -35.86 29.22 -31.95
CA ARG A 208 -37.13 29.93 -32.21
C ARG A 208 -37.15 30.53 -33.63
N ARG A 209 -36.05 31.14 -34.08
CA ARG A 209 -35.94 31.64 -35.46
C ARG A 209 -36.02 30.51 -36.48
N ILE A 210 -35.37 29.38 -36.24
CA ILE A 210 -35.44 28.21 -37.13
C ILE A 210 -36.87 27.67 -37.16
N ALA A 211 -37.57 27.61 -36.02
CA ALA A 211 -38.97 27.21 -35.99
C ALA A 211 -39.89 28.17 -36.77
N GLU A 212 -39.65 29.49 -36.66
CA GLU A 212 -40.35 30.50 -37.48
C GLU A 212 -40.08 30.31 -38.97
N LEU A 213 -38.82 30.09 -39.37
CA LEU A 213 -38.45 29.81 -40.77
C LEU A 213 -39.07 28.51 -41.28
N MET A 214 -39.11 27.46 -40.46
CA MET A 214 -39.78 26.19 -40.79
C MET A 214 -41.30 26.36 -40.88
N SER A 215 -41.91 27.28 -40.12
CA SER A 215 -43.35 27.57 -40.20
C SER A 215 -43.73 28.41 -41.42
N GLN A 216 -42.76 29.12 -41.99
CA GLN A 216 -42.90 29.88 -43.22
C GLN A 216 -42.59 29.05 -44.47
N LEU A 217 -42.19 27.78 -44.31
CA LEU A 217 -42.19 26.89 -45.46
C LEU A 217 -43.65 26.72 -45.91
N PRO A 218 -43.97 27.03 -47.18
CA PRO A 218 -45.30 26.83 -47.71
C PRO A 218 -45.72 25.38 -47.50
N LEU A 219 -46.95 25.18 -47.02
CA LEU A 219 -47.57 23.88 -46.71
C LEU A 219 -47.58 22.90 -47.90
N GLU A 220 -47.17 23.35 -49.08
CA GLU A 220 -47.11 22.58 -50.32
C GLU A 220 -45.75 21.92 -50.61
N LEU A 221 -44.70 22.28 -49.87
CA LEU A 221 -43.40 21.60 -49.99
C LEU A 221 -43.36 20.48 -48.97
N ASP A 222 -44.01 19.38 -49.31
CA ASP A 222 -44.15 18.14 -48.54
C ASP A 222 -42.77 17.58 -48.16
N VAL A 223 -42.25 18.04 -47.02
CA VAL A 223 -40.94 17.67 -46.49
C VAL A 223 -40.93 16.19 -46.11
N GLU A 224 -42.09 15.61 -45.78
CA GLU A 224 -42.23 14.16 -45.61
C GLU A 224 -42.01 13.42 -46.93
N ARG A 225 -42.49 13.92 -48.08
CA ARG A 225 -42.15 13.34 -49.40
C ARG A 225 -40.70 13.59 -49.82
N LEU A 226 -40.09 14.73 -49.50
CA LEU A 226 -38.68 15.00 -49.82
C LEU A 226 -37.72 14.23 -48.91
N VAL A 227 -38.05 14.02 -47.62
CA VAL A 227 -37.28 13.19 -46.68
C VAL A 227 -37.54 11.70 -46.93
N ALA A 228 -38.77 11.27 -47.24
CA ALA A 228 -39.05 9.91 -47.72
C ALA A 228 -38.44 9.63 -49.09
N ARG A 229 -38.28 10.65 -49.96
CA ARG A 229 -37.50 10.52 -51.19
C ARG A 229 -36.00 10.49 -50.89
N ALA A 230 -35.45 11.32 -50.01
CA ALA A 230 -34.02 11.28 -49.69
C ALA A 230 -33.60 9.98 -48.95
N LEU A 231 -34.40 9.53 -47.97
CA LEU A 231 -34.20 8.26 -47.27
C LEU A 231 -34.61 7.05 -48.13
N GLY A 232 -35.63 7.18 -48.97
CA GLY A 232 -36.05 6.14 -49.91
C GLY A 232 -35.12 5.98 -51.12
N THR A 233 -34.45 7.03 -51.57
CA THR A 233 -33.42 6.95 -52.65
C THR A 233 -32.14 6.30 -52.12
N LEU A 234 -31.88 6.34 -50.81
CA LEU A 234 -30.80 5.56 -50.19
C LEU A 234 -31.15 4.08 -50.00
N MET A 235 -32.42 3.70 -50.07
CA MET A 235 -32.85 2.29 -49.99
C MET A 235 -33.27 1.68 -51.34
N VAL A 236 -33.42 2.48 -52.39
CA VAL A 236 -33.68 2.01 -53.77
C VAL A 236 -32.53 2.43 -54.69
N SER A 237 -31.32 1.98 -54.34
CA SER A 237 -30.25 1.71 -55.29
C SER A 237 -29.87 0.23 -55.18
N GLY A 238 -30.89 -0.62 -55.19
CA GLY A 238 -30.80 -2.03 -55.52
C GLY A 238 -31.36 -2.22 -56.93
N ALA A 239 -30.60 -1.82 -57.94
CA ALA A 239 -30.76 -2.38 -59.29
C ALA A 239 -29.57 -3.34 -59.56
N PRO A 240 -29.84 -4.53 -60.10
CA PRO A 240 -28.93 -5.67 -60.04
C PRO A 240 -28.07 -5.79 -61.31
N GLY A 241 -26.85 -6.30 -61.13
CA GLY A 241 -25.97 -6.78 -62.20
C GLY A 241 -24.93 -5.75 -62.64
N GLY A 242 -23.64 -6.04 -62.66
CA GLY A 242 -22.91 -7.25 -62.34
C GLY A 242 -21.43 -7.05 -62.63
N LEU A 243 -20.64 -8.01 -62.14
CA LEU A 243 -19.31 -8.41 -62.62
C LEU A 243 -18.17 -7.38 -62.56
N GLY A 244 -17.16 -7.68 -61.71
CA GLY A 244 -15.82 -7.12 -61.93
C GLY A 244 -14.89 -7.03 -60.73
N VAL A 245 -14.41 -8.19 -60.24
CA VAL A 245 -13.00 -8.45 -59.87
C VAL A 245 -12.27 -7.44 -58.95
N GLY A 246 -11.87 -7.93 -57.76
CA GLY A 246 -10.50 -7.73 -57.26
C GLY A 246 -10.31 -7.10 -55.87
N GLY A 247 -10.00 -7.95 -54.89
CA GLY A 247 -8.85 -7.73 -53.99
C GLY A 247 -9.08 -7.08 -52.62
N SER A 248 -9.01 -7.93 -51.58
CA SER A 248 -8.19 -7.79 -50.34
C SER A 248 -8.46 -6.54 -49.45
N LEU A 249 -8.71 -6.58 -48.13
CA LEU A 249 -8.07 -7.30 -47.02
C LEU A 249 -8.87 -6.99 -45.73
N SER A 250 -8.95 -7.98 -44.81
CA SER A 250 -8.74 -7.88 -43.34
C SER A 250 -9.45 -6.75 -42.54
N ALA A 251 -10.13 -6.91 -41.41
CA ALA A 251 -10.36 -7.96 -40.42
C ALA A 251 -11.66 -7.55 -39.66
N GLY A 252 -12.55 -8.46 -39.30
CA GLY A 252 -12.50 -9.09 -37.97
C GLY A 252 -13.62 -8.55 -37.08
N GLN A 253 -14.82 -9.13 -37.16
CA GLN A 253 -15.84 -8.94 -36.13
C GLN A 253 -16.65 -10.22 -35.94
N GLN A 254 -16.43 -10.85 -34.80
CA GLN A 254 -17.13 -12.05 -34.35
C GLN A 254 -18.58 -11.72 -34.02
N THR A 255 -19.46 -12.48 -34.66
CA THR A 255 -20.86 -12.72 -34.35
C THR A 255 -21.00 -13.52 -33.06
N LEU A 256 -21.93 -13.11 -32.19
CA LEU A 256 -22.50 -13.98 -31.17
C LEU A 256 -24.03 -13.91 -31.32
N GLU A 257 -24.60 -15.00 -31.84
CA GLU A 257 -26.02 -15.28 -31.92
C GLU A 257 -26.60 -15.60 -30.53
N VAL A 258 -27.81 -15.12 -30.25
CA VAL A 258 -28.73 -15.70 -29.26
C VAL A 258 -30.14 -15.68 -29.89
N PRO A 259 -30.93 -16.76 -29.77
CA PRO A 259 -32.13 -16.98 -30.56
C PRO A 259 -33.36 -16.29 -29.95
N GLY A 260 -34.32 -15.98 -30.82
CA GLY A 260 -35.51 -15.20 -30.49
C GLY A 260 -36.64 -15.96 -29.80
N GLU A 261 -37.63 -15.18 -29.36
CA GLU A 261 -38.98 -15.65 -29.10
C GLU A 261 -39.99 -14.48 -29.15
N ALA A 262 -41.11 -14.76 -29.83
CA ALA A 262 -42.48 -14.27 -29.74
C ALA A 262 -42.83 -12.76 -29.66
N ALA A 263 -43.80 -12.44 -30.50
CA ALA A 263 -44.60 -11.22 -30.60
C ALA A 263 -45.29 -10.79 -29.30
N GLU A 264 -45.40 -9.47 -29.09
CA GLU A 264 -46.66 -8.85 -28.66
C GLU A 264 -46.68 -7.35 -28.99
N ASP A 265 -47.87 -6.91 -29.41
CA ASP A 265 -48.21 -5.58 -29.88
C ASP A 265 -48.56 -4.64 -28.69
N ILE A 266 -48.71 -3.35 -28.98
CA ILE A 266 -49.43 -2.31 -28.21
C ILE A 266 -48.61 -1.36 -27.30
N SER A 267 -48.60 -0.10 -27.77
CA SER A 267 -48.77 1.15 -27.01
C SER A 267 -47.67 1.65 -26.05
N GLY A 268 -47.05 2.75 -26.47
CA GLY A 268 -47.25 4.02 -25.77
C GLY A 268 -46.36 4.31 -24.56
N LYS A 269 -45.34 5.15 -24.82
CA LYS A 269 -44.88 6.21 -23.91
C LYS A 269 -44.59 5.78 -22.45
N ALA A 270 -43.60 4.91 -22.25
CA ALA A 270 -42.92 4.82 -20.96
C ALA A 270 -41.44 4.43 -21.14
N ASP A 271 -40.62 5.05 -20.30
CA ASP A 271 -39.34 4.53 -19.82
C ASP A 271 -38.06 4.64 -20.68
N ALA A 272 -37.59 5.86 -20.87
CA ALA A 272 -36.14 6.09 -20.96
C ALA A 272 -35.42 5.83 -19.61
N THR A 273 -36.13 5.91 -18.48
CA THR A 273 -35.61 5.72 -17.12
C THR A 273 -35.44 4.24 -16.72
N SER A 274 -36.14 3.29 -17.35
CA SER A 274 -35.96 1.85 -17.08
C SER A 274 -34.66 1.30 -17.67
N LYS A 275 -34.25 1.79 -18.85
CA LYS A 275 -32.99 1.39 -19.50
C LYS A 275 -31.76 1.76 -18.67
N TRP A 276 -31.72 2.94 -18.06
CA TRP A 276 -30.61 3.34 -17.18
C TRP A 276 -30.57 2.52 -15.88
N LYS A 277 -31.72 2.11 -15.32
CA LYS A 277 -31.77 1.21 -14.16
C LYS A 277 -31.28 -0.20 -14.47
N ALA A 278 -31.46 -0.69 -15.70
CA ALA A 278 -30.93 -1.98 -16.14
C ALA A 278 -29.39 -1.97 -16.24
N ILE A 279 -28.81 -0.88 -16.76
CA ILE A 279 -27.35 -0.73 -16.92
C ILE A 279 -26.65 -0.61 -15.55
N ILE A 280 -27.25 0.07 -14.57
CA ILE A 280 -26.68 0.17 -13.21
C ILE A 280 -26.72 -1.19 -12.49
N ARG A 281 -27.74 -2.03 -12.74
CA ARG A 281 -27.83 -3.37 -12.15
C ARG A 281 -26.86 -4.38 -12.77
N SER A 282 -26.51 -4.25 -14.05
CA SER A 282 -25.48 -5.09 -14.67
C SER A 282 -24.06 -4.71 -14.23
N ALA A 283 -23.82 -3.44 -13.88
CA ALA A 283 -22.51 -3.00 -13.38
C ALA A 283 -22.24 -3.42 -11.92
N SER A 284 -23.27 -3.51 -11.06
CA SER A 284 -23.10 -3.89 -9.66
C SER A 284 -22.93 -5.40 -9.42
N SER A 285 -23.38 -6.23 -10.36
CA SER A 285 -23.22 -7.70 -10.29
C SER A 285 -21.81 -8.18 -10.67
N GLY A 286 -21.05 -7.39 -11.44
CA GLY A 286 -19.65 -7.70 -11.80
C GLY A 286 -18.62 -7.52 -10.66
N LEU A 287 -18.94 -6.73 -9.63
CA LEU A 287 -18.00 -6.40 -8.55
C LEU A 287 -17.95 -7.44 -7.42
N ASN A 288 -18.93 -8.35 -7.30
CA ASN A 288 -18.98 -9.36 -6.25
C ASN A 288 -18.25 -10.68 -6.59
N LEU A 289 -17.80 -10.89 -7.83
CA LEU A 289 -17.08 -12.11 -8.21
C LEU A 289 -15.58 -12.09 -7.85
N SER A 290 -15.02 -10.95 -7.47
CA SER A 290 -13.59 -10.82 -7.13
C SER A 290 -13.25 -11.20 -5.69
N LYS A 291 -14.23 -11.45 -4.81
CA LYS A 291 -14.01 -11.64 -3.37
C LYS A 291 -14.08 -13.10 -2.88
N SER A 292 -14.24 -14.07 -3.79
CA SER A 292 -14.39 -15.50 -3.46
C SER A 292 -13.23 -16.39 -3.94
N ARG A 293 -12.01 -15.85 -4.02
CA ARG A 293 -10.83 -16.64 -4.40
C ARG A 293 -9.61 -16.33 -3.52
N GLN A 294 -9.75 -16.49 -2.21
CA GLN A 294 -8.63 -16.59 -1.26
C GLN A 294 -9.08 -17.20 0.08
N SER A 295 -9.61 -18.41 0.04
CA SER A 295 -9.77 -19.25 1.23
C SER A 295 -9.71 -20.72 0.82
N PHE A 296 -8.51 -21.29 0.65
CA PHE A 296 -8.20 -22.71 0.91
C PHE A 296 -6.77 -23.01 0.43
N THR A 297 -5.86 -23.24 1.38
CA THR A 297 -4.90 -24.36 1.37
C THR A 297 -4.30 -24.47 2.77
N SER A 298 -5.02 -25.20 3.62
CA SER A 298 -4.47 -25.94 4.74
C SER A 298 -4.01 -27.30 4.20
N GLY A 299 -2.77 -27.70 4.50
CA GLY A 299 -2.20 -29.03 4.26
C GLY A 299 -0.86 -29.10 4.99
N ALA A 300 -0.78 -29.66 6.20
CA ALA A 300 -0.66 -31.08 6.50
C ALA A 300 0.60 -31.72 5.89
N GLY A 301 1.61 -31.95 6.73
CA GLY A 301 2.84 -32.66 6.37
C GLY A 301 3.75 -32.86 7.58
N GLY A 302 3.40 -33.83 8.44
CA GLY A 302 4.26 -34.28 9.54
C GLY A 302 5.42 -35.15 9.05
N SER A 303 6.48 -35.21 9.86
CA SER A 303 7.38 -36.37 9.91
C SER A 303 8.06 -36.44 11.27
N VAL A 304 7.48 -37.25 12.14
CA VAL A 304 8.11 -37.78 13.35
C VAL A 304 9.15 -38.82 12.92
N ARG A 305 10.41 -38.67 13.34
CA ARG A 305 11.40 -39.74 13.30
C ARG A 305 11.93 -39.98 14.71
N LYS A 306 11.44 -41.07 15.33
CA LYS A 306 12.08 -41.76 16.44
C LYS A 306 13.02 -42.83 15.85
N GLY A 307 14.15 -43.06 16.50
CA GLY A 307 14.89 -44.31 16.40
C GLY A 307 16.40 -44.12 16.50
N GLY A 308 17.00 -44.66 17.57
CA GLY A 308 18.44 -44.80 17.77
C GLY A 308 18.88 -44.35 19.14
#